data_AF-A0A8J6XKC2-F1
#
_entry.id   AF-A0A8J6XKC2-F1
#
_cell.length_a   1.000
_cell.length_b   1.000
_cell.length_c   1.000
_cell.angle_alpha   90.00
_cell.angle_beta   90.00
_cell.angle_gamma   90.00
#
_symmetry.space_group_name_H-M   'P 1'
#
loop_
_entity.id
_entity.type
_entity.pdbx_description
1 polymer ?
#
loop_
_entity_poly.entity_id
_entity_poly.type
_entity_poly.pdbx_seq_one_letter_code
_entity_poly.pdbx_strand_id
1 'polypeptide(L)'
;MNLSKSRRKRGVVLTASGLKRLLSAIVAQEMAQNNGKSFTLDELGLRINVSTKTLSRLWSLKIGVDQKTVRLCFSAFNLELRSEDYTILNEHNNTDSDCDRALDTQRVNSSGSKFVDEQRHQLEHLWSYPDGPVPLDSPFYVERPPIEELVCREVLQPGCLIRIKAPRQMGKSSLVLRLCAFAQKQGYRIVNLNCYQIDSNCLTDLNQLLRCLCWRVAKELGIDSNLNDYWDEEMGCKLNCTFYVQSHLLQQSQSPVVLVLNEVDRLFEYPHIASEFFALLRSWYEQARYDATWQKLRLVLVYSTEEYVTLNINRSPFNIGLPIRLCEFTQEQVEDLAQRHGLDWISGKESVQLMSLVGGHPYLIRMALYYLGCLDITLPQLLQEAIADGGIYRDHLWRYWLKLQDQPNLAKAYAEVVAAQSVSLHPIEAYQLDSLGLIRTLASRPLPRCELYRLYFGKQLTTLV
;
A
#
# COMPACT_ATOMS: atom_id res chain seq x y z
N MET A 1 10.50 -39.90 46.01
CA MET A 1 10.79 -38.46 45.80
C MET A 1 10.45 -38.11 44.36
N ASN A 2 9.36 -37.39 44.12
CA ASN A 2 9.11 -36.76 42.82
C ASN A 2 8.53 -35.37 43.09
N LEU A 3 9.35 -34.37 42.76
CA LEU A 3 9.11 -32.94 43.00
C LEU A 3 7.90 -32.45 42.20
N SER A 4 6.96 -31.83 42.91
CA SER A 4 5.85 -31.07 42.35
C SER A 4 6.36 -29.93 41.46
N LYS A 5 6.22 -30.05 40.14
CA LYS A 5 6.46 -28.94 39.21
C LYS A 5 5.36 -27.90 39.37
N SER A 6 5.72 -26.79 40.03
CA SER A 6 4.91 -25.56 40.16
C SER A 6 4.37 -25.08 38.82
N ARG A 7 3.04 -24.98 38.68
CA ARG A 7 2.33 -24.27 37.60
C ARG A 7 2.87 -22.82 37.51
N ARG A 8 3.55 -22.46 36.41
CA ARG A 8 4.02 -21.08 36.18
C ARG A 8 2.85 -20.16 35.83
N LYS A 9 2.72 -19.07 36.57
CA LYS A 9 1.66 -18.04 36.48
C LYS A 9 2.14 -16.84 35.62
N ARG A 10 1.22 -16.34 34.78
CA ARG A 10 0.98 -14.94 34.35
C ARG A 10 1.91 -14.32 33.30
N GLY A 11 1.35 -14.11 32.09
CA GLY A 11 1.95 -13.27 31.06
C GLY A 11 1.63 -11.78 31.25
N VAL A 12 2.50 -10.94 30.71
CA VAL A 12 2.47 -9.48 30.80
C VAL A 12 2.35 -8.90 29.38
N VAL A 13 1.58 -7.82 29.22
CA VAL A 13 1.40 -7.11 27.95
C VAL A 13 1.87 -5.67 28.10
N LEU A 14 2.53 -5.11 27.07
CA LEU A 14 2.95 -3.72 27.08
C LEU A 14 1.75 -2.77 27.06
N THR A 15 1.84 -1.68 27.83
CA THR A 15 0.91 -0.55 27.71
C THR A 15 1.29 0.32 26.51
N ALA A 16 0.38 1.20 26.07
CA ALA A 16 0.66 2.15 25.00
C ALA A 16 1.86 3.06 25.31
N SER A 17 2.00 3.52 26.56
CA SER A 17 3.15 4.31 27.03
C SER A 17 4.44 3.50 27.01
N GLY A 18 4.40 2.24 27.45
CA GLY A 18 5.55 1.34 27.42
C GLY A 18 6.01 1.03 26.00
N LEU A 19 5.07 0.77 25.08
CA LEU A 19 5.38 0.51 23.68
C LEU A 19 5.94 1.77 22.99
N LYS A 20 5.37 2.96 23.22
CA LYS A 20 5.91 4.24 22.71
C LYS A 20 7.34 4.45 23.16
N ARG A 21 7.63 4.24 24.46
CA ARG A 21 8.99 4.35 25.00
C ARG A 21 9.94 3.35 24.33
N LEU A 22 9.54 2.09 24.21
CA LEU A 22 10.37 1.07 23.59
C LEU A 22 10.65 1.38 22.11
N LEU A 23 9.64 1.75 21.32
CA LEU A 23 9.79 2.10 19.90
C LEU A 23 10.64 3.37 19.72
N SER A 24 10.44 4.38 20.55
CA SER A 24 11.26 5.61 20.51
C SER A 24 12.76 5.30 20.73
N ALA A 25 13.08 4.37 21.64
CA ALA A 25 14.46 3.96 21.90
C ALA A 25 15.02 3.06 20.78
N ILE A 26 14.20 2.20 20.18
CA ILE A 26 14.58 1.44 18.98
C ILE A 26 14.95 2.40 17.85
N VAL A 27 14.09 3.35 17.51
CA VAL A 27 14.31 4.33 16.44
C VAL A 27 15.52 5.22 16.73
N ALA A 28 15.68 5.69 17.98
CA ALA A 28 16.86 6.46 18.37
C ALA A 28 18.17 5.65 18.18
N GLN A 29 18.13 4.35 18.44
CA GLN A 29 19.29 3.48 18.26
C GLN A 29 19.51 3.10 16.78
N GLU A 30 18.46 2.99 15.97
CA GLU A 30 18.55 2.84 14.51
C GLU A 30 19.22 4.05 13.88
N MET A 31 18.86 5.26 14.33
CA MET A 31 19.50 6.51 13.91
C MET A 31 20.97 6.57 14.33
N ALA A 32 21.28 6.20 15.58
CA ALA A 32 22.64 6.32 16.12
C ALA A 32 23.60 5.22 15.62
N GLN A 33 23.12 4.01 15.35
CA GLN A 33 23.98 2.84 15.14
C GLN A 33 23.75 2.09 13.83
N ASN A 34 22.63 2.31 13.15
CA ASN A 34 22.29 1.62 11.90
C ASN A 34 22.19 2.56 10.70
N ASN A 35 22.82 3.74 10.77
CA ASN A 35 22.73 4.80 9.74
C ASN A 35 21.28 5.14 9.35
N GLY A 36 20.36 5.05 10.31
CA GLY A 36 18.92 5.29 10.13
C GLY A 36 18.15 4.15 9.46
N LYS A 37 18.74 2.98 9.23
CA LYS A 37 18.02 1.81 8.74
C LYS A 37 17.24 1.13 9.86
N SER A 38 15.99 0.76 9.59
CA SER A 38 15.19 -0.01 10.54
C SER A 38 15.79 -1.39 10.80
N PHE A 39 15.77 -1.84 12.05
CA PHE A 39 16.18 -3.20 12.37
C PHE A 39 15.16 -4.20 11.83
N THR A 40 15.65 -5.26 11.20
CA THR A 40 14.79 -6.40 10.84
C THR A 40 14.34 -7.15 12.09
N LEU A 41 13.26 -7.93 11.99
CA LEU A 41 12.80 -8.76 13.12
C LEU A 41 13.86 -9.76 13.59
N ASP A 42 14.74 -10.23 12.70
CA ASP A 42 15.85 -11.12 13.02
C ASP A 42 16.97 -10.37 13.78
N GLU A 43 17.33 -9.16 13.35
CA GLU A 43 18.30 -8.30 14.04
C GLU A 43 17.83 -7.91 15.45
N LEU A 44 16.55 -7.55 15.58
CA LEU A 44 15.93 -7.29 16.88
C LEU A 44 15.92 -8.55 17.76
N GLY A 45 15.67 -9.72 17.17
CA GLY A 45 15.68 -11.01 17.87
C GLY A 45 17.05 -11.32 18.47
N LEU A 46 18.11 -11.15 17.68
CA LEU A 46 19.49 -11.33 18.12
C LEU A 46 19.88 -10.34 19.20
N ARG A 47 19.49 -9.06 19.05
CA ARG A 47 19.87 -7.98 19.96
C ARG A 47 19.19 -8.07 21.32
N ILE A 48 17.91 -8.45 21.33
CA ILE A 48 17.11 -8.63 22.55
C ILE A 48 17.37 -10.01 23.19
N ASN A 49 18.05 -10.90 22.46
CA ASN A 49 18.31 -12.30 22.82
C ASN A 49 17.01 -13.11 23.01
N VAL A 50 16.07 -12.94 22.07
CA VAL A 50 14.72 -13.51 22.12
C VAL A 50 14.32 -13.97 20.71
N SER A 51 13.61 -15.11 20.62
CA SER A 51 13.14 -15.64 19.33
C SER A 51 12.21 -14.65 18.61
N THR A 52 12.26 -14.59 17.28
CA THR A 52 11.35 -13.77 16.45
C THR A 52 9.87 -14.03 16.71
N LYS A 53 9.48 -15.28 17.02
CA LYS A 53 8.09 -15.63 17.44
C LYS A 53 7.66 -14.91 18.72
N THR A 54 8.58 -14.66 19.63
CA THR A 54 8.31 -13.99 20.91
C THR A 54 8.30 -12.46 20.74
N LEU A 55 9.09 -11.91 19.80
CA LEU A 55 8.98 -10.51 19.40
C LEU A 55 7.66 -10.22 18.69
N SER A 56 7.26 -11.09 17.76
CA SER A 56 5.94 -11.01 17.12
C SER A 56 4.82 -11.05 18.17
N ARG A 57 4.94 -11.87 19.22
CA ARG A 57 4.00 -11.89 20.35
C ARG A 57 4.01 -10.59 21.16
N LEU A 58 5.20 -10.08 21.49
CA LEU A 58 5.38 -8.82 22.22
C LEU A 58 4.72 -7.65 21.48
N TRP A 59 4.83 -7.62 20.15
CA TRP A 59 4.29 -6.56 19.29
C TRP A 59 2.82 -6.78 18.96
N SER A 60 2.36 -8.03 18.97
CA SER A 60 0.96 -8.38 18.72
C SER A 60 0.02 -7.99 19.85
N LEU A 61 0.54 -7.72 21.07
CA LEU A 61 -0.19 -7.37 22.30
C LEU A 61 -1.35 -8.33 22.72
N LYS A 62 -1.62 -9.38 21.95
CA LYS A 62 -2.72 -10.36 22.14
C LYS A 62 -2.35 -11.50 23.09
N ILE A 63 -1.07 -11.83 23.21
CA ILE A 63 -0.57 -12.96 24.01
C ILE A 63 0.46 -12.42 25.01
N GLY A 64 0.17 -12.59 26.31
CA GLY A 64 1.08 -12.17 27.37
C GLY A 64 2.45 -12.85 27.25
N VAL A 65 3.50 -12.05 27.31
CA VAL A 65 4.89 -12.51 27.32
C VAL A 65 5.41 -12.48 28.76
N ASP A 66 6.40 -13.31 29.11
CA ASP A 66 6.99 -13.30 30.45
C ASP A 66 7.55 -11.90 30.79
N GLN A 67 7.34 -11.45 32.03
CA GLN A 67 7.83 -10.15 32.52
C GLN A 67 9.35 -10.03 32.36
N LYS A 68 10.09 -11.14 32.46
CA LYS A 68 11.54 -11.17 32.20
C LYS A 68 11.86 -10.82 30.76
N THR A 69 11.06 -11.27 29.80
CA THR A 69 11.24 -10.94 28.38
C THR A 69 10.97 -9.46 28.14
N VAL A 70 9.93 -8.90 28.74
CA VAL A 70 9.64 -7.47 28.64
C VAL A 70 10.77 -6.62 29.23
N ARG A 71 11.35 -7.04 30.37
CA ARG A 71 12.54 -6.40 30.94
C ARG A 71 13.76 -6.50 30.02
N LEU A 72 13.99 -7.67 29.41
CA LEU A 72 15.08 -7.86 28.45
C LEU A 72 14.94 -6.92 27.26
N CYS A 73 13.74 -6.79 26.70
CA CYS A 73 13.44 -5.85 25.63
C CYS A 73 13.82 -4.41 26.04
N PHE A 74 13.38 -3.94 27.20
CA PHE A 74 13.70 -2.57 27.64
C PHE A 74 15.20 -2.39 27.90
N SER A 75 15.84 -3.37 28.54
CA SER A 75 17.28 -3.30 28.83
C SER A 75 18.15 -3.32 27.57
N ALA A 76 17.72 -4.00 26.50
CA ALA A 76 18.46 -4.06 25.24
C ALA A 76 18.59 -2.69 24.56
N PHE A 77 17.70 -1.75 24.89
CA PHE A 77 17.69 -0.36 24.40
C PHE A 77 18.00 0.65 25.53
N ASN A 78 18.70 0.22 26.59
CA ASN A 78 19.09 1.05 27.73
C ASN A 78 17.91 1.73 28.47
N LEU A 79 16.74 1.09 28.48
CA LEU A 79 15.58 1.56 29.22
C LEU A 79 15.35 0.72 30.49
N GLU A 80 14.90 1.38 31.56
CA GLU A 80 14.35 0.71 32.73
C GLU A 80 12.85 0.48 32.57
N LEU A 81 12.40 -0.75 32.88
CA LEU A 81 10.99 -1.13 32.85
C LEU A 81 10.26 -0.58 34.08
N ARG A 82 9.27 0.29 33.85
CA ARG A 82 8.40 0.88 34.87
C ARG A 82 7.09 0.09 34.99
N SER A 83 6.41 0.23 36.13
CA SER A 83 5.08 -0.39 36.34
C SER A 83 4.01 0.15 35.39
N GLU A 84 4.21 1.35 34.84
CA GLU A 84 3.33 1.99 33.86
C GLU A 84 3.50 1.42 32.45
N ASP A 85 4.59 0.70 32.18
CA ASP A 85 4.94 0.20 30.84
C ASP A 85 4.26 -1.14 30.52
N TYR A 86 3.61 -1.78 31.49
CA TYR A 86 3.01 -3.09 31.31
C TYR A 86 1.80 -3.37 32.20
N THR A 87 0.93 -4.28 31.76
CA THR A 87 -0.24 -4.77 32.51
C THR A 87 -0.19 -6.29 32.67
N ILE A 88 -0.69 -6.78 33.81
CA ILE A 88 -0.72 -8.21 34.14
C ILE A 88 -2.04 -8.80 33.63
N LEU A 89 -1.97 -9.84 32.80
CA LEU A 89 -3.16 -10.60 32.42
C LEU A 89 -3.59 -11.51 33.58
N ASN A 90 -4.80 -11.28 34.11
CA ASN A 90 -5.45 -12.17 35.06
C ASN A 90 -6.47 -13.04 34.32
N GLU A 91 -6.23 -14.35 34.25
CA GLU A 91 -7.24 -15.31 33.82
C GLU A 91 -8.17 -15.63 35.00
N HIS A 92 -9.39 -15.11 34.98
CA HIS A 92 -10.55 -15.80 35.57
C HIS A 92 -11.76 -15.57 34.66
N ASN A 93 -12.05 -16.58 33.84
CA ASN A 93 -13.39 -17.04 33.50
C ASN A 93 -13.25 -18.39 32.80
N ASN A 94 -13.35 -19.48 33.58
CA ASN A 94 -13.76 -20.80 33.12
C ASN A 94 -14.00 -21.69 34.34
N THR A 95 -15.27 -21.91 34.68
CA THR A 95 -15.76 -23.14 35.34
C THR A 95 -17.19 -23.37 34.91
N ASP A 96 -17.41 -24.43 34.13
CA ASP A 96 -18.72 -25.06 33.93
C ASP A 96 -19.10 -25.87 35.19
N SER A 97 -20.41 -25.80 35.51
CA SER A 97 -21.28 -26.69 36.32
C SER A 97 -20.72 -27.44 37.55
N ASP A 98 -21.17 -27.11 38.77
CA ASP A 98 -22.41 -27.64 39.36
C ASP A 98 -22.57 -27.25 40.85
N CYS A 99 -23.83 -27.20 41.31
CA CYS A 99 -24.36 -27.15 42.69
C CYS A 99 -24.49 -25.79 43.43
N ASP A 100 -25.74 -25.34 43.53
CA ASP A 100 -26.48 -24.85 44.72
C ASP A 100 -25.71 -24.13 45.85
N ARG A 101 -25.98 -22.84 46.01
CA ARG A 101 -26.75 -22.29 47.16
C ARG A 101 -26.84 -20.76 47.11
N ALA A 102 -28.03 -20.27 47.44
CA ALA A 102 -28.41 -18.88 47.58
C ALA A 102 -27.51 -18.09 48.56
N LEU A 103 -27.31 -16.79 48.27
CA LEU A 103 -27.65 -15.65 49.16
C LEU A 103 -27.24 -14.32 48.51
N ASP A 104 -28.13 -13.33 48.69
CA ASP A 104 -28.13 -11.97 48.16
C ASP A 104 -26.87 -11.14 48.41
N THR A 105 -26.40 -10.35 47.43
CA THR A 105 -26.22 -8.89 47.59
C THR A 105 -25.91 -8.16 46.27
N GLN A 106 -26.79 -7.21 45.94
CA GLN A 106 -26.59 -5.91 45.27
C GLN A 106 -25.75 -5.79 43.97
N ARG A 107 -26.50 -5.42 42.91
CA ARG A 107 -26.09 -4.90 41.60
C ARG A 107 -25.11 -3.73 41.69
N VAL A 108 -23.99 -3.82 40.96
CA VAL A 108 -23.30 -2.67 40.35
C VAL A 108 -23.01 -3.02 38.88
N ASN A 109 -23.42 -2.11 37.99
CA ASN A 109 -23.50 -2.27 36.54
C ASN A 109 -22.14 -2.59 35.86
N SER A 110 -22.08 -3.69 35.13
CA SER A 110 -20.99 -4.03 34.20
C SER A 110 -21.28 -3.48 32.79
N SER A 111 -20.93 -2.23 32.55
CA SER A 111 -20.95 -1.59 31.21
C SER A 111 -19.55 -1.51 30.56
N GLY A 112 -18.50 -2.00 31.22
CA GLY A 112 -17.10 -1.72 30.86
C GLY A 112 -16.47 -2.61 29.79
N SER A 113 -17.07 -3.73 29.39
CA SER A 113 -16.37 -4.71 28.53
C SER A 113 -16.48 -4.40 27.02
N LYS A 114 -17.57 -3.77 26.55
CA LYS A 114 -17.72 -3.44 25.11
C LYS A 114 -16.97 -2.17 24.71
N PHE A 115 -16.86 -1.22 25.64
CA PHE A 115 -16.17 0.07 25.43
C PHE A 115 -14.66 -0.10 25.23
N VAL A 116 -14.08 -1.09 25.91
CA VAL A 116 -12.63 -1.31 25.90
C VAL A 116 -12.18 -2.00 24.62
N ASP A 117 -12.98 -2.91 24.03
CA ASP A 117 -12.61 -3.59 22.78
C ASP A 117 -12.81 -2.69 21.54
N GLU A 118 -13.80 -1.79 21.53
CA GLU A 118 -13.94 -0.77 20.46
C GLU A 118 -12.82 0.27 20.50
N GLN A 119 -12.41 0.73 21.70
CA GLN A 119 -11.26 1.64 21.84
C GLN A 119 -9.93 0.97 21.49
N ARG A 120 -9.76 -0.33 21.77
CA ARG A 120 -8.53 -1.08 21.47
C ARG A 120 -8.31 -1.28 19.97
N HIS A 121 -9.37 -1.62 19.20
CA HIS A 121 -9.26 -1.71 17.74
C HIS A 121 -8.96 -0.35 17.09
N GLN A 122 -9.46 0.75 17.65
CA GLN A 122 -9.11 2.10 17.20
C GLN A 122 -7.63 2.44 17.48
N LEU A 123 -7.08 2.00 18.62
CA LEU A 123 -5.69 2.25 19.03
C LEU A 123 -4.63 1.47 18.23
N GLU A 124 -4.92 0.23 17.81
CA GLU A 124 -3.98 -0.55 16.98
C GLU A 124 -3.80 0.04 15.57
N HIS A 125 -4.86 0.63 15.00
CA HIS A 125 -4.78 1.26 13.69
C HIS A 125 -4.17 2.66 13.70
N LEU A 126 -4.17 3.36 14.85
CA LEU A 126 -3.73 4.76 14.97
C LEU A 126 -2.25 4.97 14.58
N TRP A 127 -1.42 3.93 14.60
CA TRP A 127 0.03 4.08 14.41
C TRP A 127 0.65 3.04 13.47
N SER A 128 -0.10 2.54 12.48
CA SER A 128 0.52 1.73 11.42
C SER A 128 1.47 2.58 10.58
N TYR A 129 2.72 2.14 10.46
CA TYR A 129 3.69 2.74 9.55
C TYR A 129 3.13 2.77 8.11
N PRO A 130 3.26 3.90 7.36
CA PRO A 130 2.61 4.07 6.08
C PRO A 130 3.44 3.51 4.89
N ASP A 131 3.81 2.23 4.95
CA ASP A 131 4.61 1.53 3.93
C ASP A 131 3.79 0.83 2.82
N GLY A 132 2.48 0.67 3.02
CA GLY A 132 1.62 -0.10 2.12
C GLY A 132 0.30 0.58 1.75
N PRO A 133 -0.54 -0.13 0.97
CA PRO A 133 -1.92 0.27 0.71
C PRO A 133 -2.67 0.47 2.03
N VAL A 134 -3.54 1.48 2.07
CA VAL A 134 -4.33 1.79 3.27
C VAL A 134 -5.43 0.72 3.43
N PRO A 135 -5.46 -0.04 4.55
CA PRO A 135 -6.47 -1.04 4.82
C PRO A 135 -7.91 -0.51 4.76
N LEU A 136 -8.89 -1.40 4.60
CA LEU A 136 -10.30 -1.03 4.47
C LEU A 136 -10.89 -0.44 5.76
N ASP A 137 -10.44 -0.94 6.90
CA ASP A 137 -10.81 -0.55 8.25
C ASP A 137 -9.94 0.59 8.81
N SER A 138 -8.90 1.00 8.09
CA SER A 138 -8.01 2.06 8.55
C SER A 138 -8.71 3.42 8.53
N PRO A 139 -8.61 4.20 9.62
CA PRO A 139 -9.16 5.55 9.66
C PRO A 139 -8.36 6.52 8.78
N PHE A 140 -7.21 6.11 8.21
CA PHE A 140 -6.31 7.00 7.47
C PHE A 140 -6.58 7.09 5.98
N TYR A 141 -7.68 6.51 5.49
CA TYR A 141 -8.07 6.71 4.11
C TYR A 141 -8.88 7.98 3.95
N VAL A 142 -8.37 8.87 3.12
CA VAL A 142 -9.07 10.08 2.70
C VAL A 142 -9.63 9.85 1.31
N GLU A 143 -10.96 9.94 1.21
CA GLU A 143 -11.69 9.85 -0.06
C GLU A 143 -11.37 11.04 -0.96
N ARG A 144 -11.47 10.83 -2.28
CA ARG A 144 -11.21 11.86 -3.29
C ARG A 144 -12.42 12.00 -4.20
N PRO A 145 -13.54 12.58 -3.73
CA PRO A 145 -14.72 12.74 -4.55
C PRO A 145 -14.40 13.48 -5.86
N PRO A 146 -14.97 13.04 -7.00
CA PRO A 146 -15.94 11.96 -7.15
C PRO A 146 -15.31 10.59 -7.49
N ILE A 147 -14.00 10.38 -7.30
CA ILE A 147 -13.26 9.22 -7.85
C ILE A 147 -13.83 7.88 -7.36
N GLU A 148 -14.05 7.72 -6.06
CA GLU A 148 -14.58 6.49 -5.48
C GLU A 148 -15.97 6.15 -6.05
N GLU A 149 -16.83 7.15 -6.15
CA GLU A 149 -18.19 7.00 -6.70
C GLU A 149 -18.15 6.60 -8.17
N LEU A 150 -17.31 7.25 -8.97
CA LEU A 150 -17.14 6.95 -10.39
C LEU A 150 -16.70 5.50 -10.61
N VAL A 151 -15.72 5.04 -9.84
CA VAL A 151 -15.20 3.66 -9.92
C VAL A 151 -16.24 2.64 -9.50
N CYS A 152 -16.97 2.90 -8.42
CA CYS A 152 -18.05 2.03 -7.96
C CYS A 152 -19.21 1.98 -8.96
N ARG A 153 -19.56 3.09 -9.59
CA ARG A 153 -20.61 3.12 -10.62
C ARG A 153 -20.20 2.37 -11.89
N GLU A 154 -18.94 2.52 -12.31
CA GLU A 154 -18.43 1.91 -13.54
C GLU A 154 -18.31 0.39 -13.42
N VAL A 155 -17.87 -0.13 -12.26
CA VAL A 155 -17.73 -1.59 -12.09
C VAL A 155 -19.06 -2.34 -12.19
N LEU A 156 -20.19 -1.66 -11.98
CA LEU A 156 -21.51 -2.24 -12.17
C LEU A 156 -21.85 -2.46 -13.65
N GLN A 157 -21.25 -1.68 -14.55
CA GLN A 157 -21.57 -1.73 -15.98
C GLN A 157 -21.09 -3.04 -16.63
N PRO A 158 -21.92 -3.73 -17.44
CA PRO A 158 -21.52 -4.92 -18.18
C PRO A 158 -20.27 -4.69 -19.03
N GLY A 159 -19.27 -5.57 -18.92
CA GLY A 159 -18.07 -5.49 -19.75
C GLY A 159 -17.18 -4.26 -19.49
N CYS A 160 -17.26 -3.63 -18.32
CA CYS A 160 -16.55 -2.38 -18.07
C CYS A 160 -15.01 -2.53 -18.16
N LEU A 161 -14.36 -1.40 -18.42
CA LEU A 161 -12.91 -1.25 -18.33
C LEU A 161 -12.60 0.02 -17.54
N ILE A 162 -11.92 -0.13 -16.41
CA ILE A 162 -11.47 0.96 -15.54
C ILE A 162 -9.96 1.05 -15.63
N ARG A 163 -9.43 2.26 -15.83
CA ARG A 163 -7.99 2.52 -15.92
C ARG A 163 -7.56 3.47 -14.82
N ILE A 164 -6.87 2.94 -13.81
CA ILE A 164 -6.35 3.73 -12.68
C ILE A 164 -4.90 4.09 -12.98
N LYS A 165 -4.67 5.34 -13.41
CA LYS A 165 -3.33 5.88 -13.70
C LYS A 165 -2.93 6.93 -12.66
N ALA A 166 -1.77 6.75 -12.04
CA ALA A 166 -1.12 7.78 -11.22
C ALA A 166 0.34 7.39 -10.96
N PRO A 167 1.23 8.34 -10.62
CA PRO A 167 2.57 8.01 -10.11
C PRO A 167 2.54 7.03 -8.93
N ARG A 168 3.70 6.41 -8.64
CA ARG A 168 3.87 5.57 -7.45
C ARG A 168 3.49 6.36 -6.19
N GLN A 169 3.02 5.64 -5.17
CA GLN A 169 2.69 6.21 -3.85
C GLN A 169 1.56 7.29 -3.84
N MET A 170 0.74 7.36 -4.89
CA MET A 170 -0.46 8.22 -4.96
C MET A 170 -1.74 7.57 -4.41
N GLY A 171 -1.70 6.31 -3.95
CA GLY A 171 -2.86 5.62 -3.37
C GLY A 171 -3.69 4.74 -4.33
N LYS A 172 -3.14 4.36 -5.49
CA LYS A 172 -3.79 3.48 -6.47
C LYS A 172 -4.26 2.16 -5.85
N SER A 173 -3.37 1.46 -5.16
CA SER A 173 -3.67 0.17 -4.53
C SER A 173 -4.71 0.32 -3.41
N SER A 174 -4.71 1.44 -2.67
CA SER A 174 -5.73 1.72 -1.65
C SER A 174 -7.13 1.90 -2.26
N LEU A 175 -7.23 2.52 -3.45
CA LEU A 175 -8.47 2.64 -4.20
C LEU A 175 -8.94 1.27 -4.75
N VAL A 176 -8.01 0.47 -5.27
CA VAL A 176 -8.28 -0.90 -5.76
C VAL A 176 -8.85 -1.77 -4.65
N LEU A 177 -8.28 -1.74 -3.44
CA LEU A 177 -8.81 -2.50 -2.30
C LEU A 177 -10.27 -2.16 -2.03
N ARG A 178 -10.63 -0.88 -2.08
CA ARG A 178 -12.01 -0.40 -1.86
C ARG A 178 -12.95 -0.81 -2.99
N LEU A 179 -12.48 -0.72 -4.23
CA LEU A 179 -13.22 -1.22 -5.39
C LEU A 179 -13.50 -2.73 -5.27
N CYS A 180 -12.50 -3.53 -4.93
CA CYS A 180 -12.66 -4.96 -4.72
C CYS A 180 -13.64 -5.26 -3.59
N ALA A 181 -13.53 -4.57 -2.46
CA ALA A 181 -14.45 -4.73 -1.33
C ALA A 181 -15.89 -4.35 -1.70
N PHE A 182 -16.07 -3.27 -2.47
CA PHE A 182 -17.38 -2.88 -2.99
C PHE A 182 -17.94 -3.96 -3.92
N ALA A 183 -17.15 -4.43 -4.90
CA ALA A 183 -17.58 -5.46 -5.85
C ALA A 183 -17.91 -6.80 -5.16
N GLN A 184 -17.16 -7.19 -4.12
CA GLN A 184 -17.48 -8.35 -3.30
C GLN A 184 -18.84 -8.21 -2.59
N LYS A 185 -19.16 -7.02 -2.07
CA LYS A 185 -20.48 -6.74 -1.48
C LYS A 185 -21.61 -6.85 -2.51
N GLN A 186 -21.33 -6.62 -3.79
CA GLN A 186 -22.27 -6.84 -4.89
C GLN A 186 -22.34 -8.31 -5.34
N GLY A 187 -21.62 -9.22 -4.69
CA GLY A 187 -21.59 -10.65 -5.02
C GLY A 187 -20.70 -11.00 -6.21
N TYR A 188 -19.81 -10.10 -6.64
CA TYR A 188 -18.89 -10.35 -7.75
C TYR A 188 -17.69 -11.18 -7.27
N ARG A 189 -17.13 -11.99 -8.17
CA ARG A 189 -15.89 -12.74 -7.91
C ARG A 189 -14.71 -11.84 -8.27
N ILE A 190 -13.69 -11.80 -7.42
CA ILE A 190 -12.52 -10.93 -7.61
C ILE A 190 -11.32 -11.79 -7.94
N VAL A 191 -10.57 -11.37 -8.96
CA VAL A 191 -9.26 -11.89 -9.31
C VAL A 191 -8.31 -10.69 -9.33
N ASN A 192 -7.34 -10.66 -8.41
CA ASN A 192 -6.51 -9.48 -8.15
C ASN A 192 -5.03 -9.80 -8.32
N LEU A 193 -4.55 -9.69 -9.55
CA LEU A 193 -3.21 -10.11 -9.92
C LEU A 193 -2.23 -8.95 -9.84
N ASN A 194 -1.04 -9.19 -9.31
CA ASN A 194 0.10 -8.28 -9.46
C ASN A 194 1.04 -8.81 -10.55
N CYS A 195 1.29 -8.02 -11.60
CA CYS A 195 2.19 -8.38 -12.67
C CYS A 195 3.64 -8.61 -12.20
N TYR A 196 4.09 -7.99 -11.10
CA TYR A 196 5.40 -8.28 -10.46
C TYR A 196 5.50 -9.69 -9.83
N GLN A 197 4.38 -10.40 -9.67
CA GLN A 197 4.42 -11.79 -9.23
C GLN A 197 4.58 -12.80 -10.39
N ILE A 198 4.55 -12.36 -11.65
CA ILE A 198 4.71 -13.24 -12.81
C ILE A 198 6.21 -13.58 -12.97
N ASP A 199 6.56 -14.84 -13.25
CA ASP A 199 7.98 -15.17 -13.44
C ASP A 199 8.53 -14.52 -14.71
N SER A 200 9.78 -14.08 -14.69
CA SER A 200 10.43 -13.46 -15.85
C SER A 200 10.43 -14.36 -17.08
N ASN A 201 10.49 -15.69 -16.89
CA ASN A 201 10.41 -16.66 -17.98
C ASN A 201 9.05 -16.61 -18.70
N CYS A 202 7.95 -16.32 -17.99
CA CYS A 202 6.65 -16.15 -18.62
C CYS A 202 6.54 -14.85 -19.42
N LEU A 203 7.43 -13.88 -19.20
CA LEU A 203 7.43 -12.57 -19.88
C LEU A 203 8.31 -12.55 -21.14
N THR A 204 8.95 -13.66 -21.50
CA THR A 204 9.69 -13.77 -22.77
C THR A 204 8.82 -14.32 -23.90
N ASP A 205 7.78 -15.08 -23.57
CA ASP A 205 6.91 -15.79 -24.50
C ASP A 205 5.42 -15.52 -24.19
N LEU A 206 4.68 -15.04 -25.20
CA LEU A 206 3.26 -14.68 -25.03
C LEU A 206 2.39 -15.89 -24.66
N ASN A 207 2.65 -17.05 -25.24
CA ASN A 207 1.91 -18.27 -24.93
C ASN A 207 2.10 -18.67 -23.46
N GLN A 208 3.32 -18.58 -22.94
CA GLN A 208 3.61 -18.83 -21.52
C GLN A 208 2.91 -17.83 -20.60
N LEU A 209 2.95 -16.54 -20.94
CA LEU A 209 2.22 -15.51 -20.20
C LEU A 209 0.72 -15.83 -20.14
N LEU A 210 0.10 -16.10 -21.29
CA LEU A 210 -1.35 -16.33 -21.37
C LEU A 210 -1.76 -17.60 -20.61
N ARG A 211 -0.97 -18.69 -20.69
CA ARG A 211 -1.19 -19.91 -19.90
C ARG A 211 -1.06 -19.64 -18.40
N CYS A 212 -0.01 -18.92 -17.99
CA CYS A 212 0.21 -18.54 -16.59
C CYS A 212 -0.94 -17.68 -16.06
N LEU A 213 -1.39 -16.69 -16.84
CA LEU A 213 -2.54 -15.84 -16.51
C LEU A 213 -3.80 -16.68 -16.33
N CYS A 214 -4.15 -17.50 -17.33
CA CYS A 214 -5.34 -18.34 -17.30
C CYS A 214 -5.34 -19.30 -16.11
N TRP A 215 -4.19 -19.88 -15.79
CA TRP A 215 -4.03 -20.75 -14.62
C TRP A 215 -4.28 -19.99 -13.31
N ARG A 216 -3.67 -18.81 -13.15
CA ARG A 216 -3.84 -17.97 -11.94
C ARG A 216 -5.29 -17.53 -11.77
N VAL A 217 -5.92 -17.05 -12.83
CA VAL A 217 -7.32 -16.63 -12.82
C VAL A 217 -8.23 -17.80 -12.41
N ALA A 218 -8.02 -18.99 -12.99
CA ALA A 218 -8.79 -20.18 -12.62
C ALA A 218 -8.62 -20.53 -11.13
N LYS A 219 -7.38 -20.51 -10.63
CA LYS A 219 -7.09 -20.79 -9.22
C LYS A 219 -7.72 -19.78 -8.27
N GLU A 220 -7.67 -18.48 -8.56
CA GLU A 220 -8.33 -17.47 -7.72
C GLU A 220 -9.86 -17.57 -7.76
N LEU A 221 -10.44 -18.04 -8.87
CA LEU A 221 -11.88 -18.31 -8.97
C LEU A 221 -12.30 -19.64 -8.33
N GLY A 222 -11.35 -20.48 -7.89
CA GLY A 222 -11.61 -21.83 -7.40
C GLY A 222 -12.13 -22.78 -8.48
N ILE A 223 -11.73 -22.57 -9.74
CA ILE A 223 -12.08 -23.39 -10.91
C ILE A 223 -10.87 -24.26 -11.25
N ASP A 224 -11.10 -25.55 -11.53
CA ASP A 224 -10.03 -26.45 -11.99
C ASP A 224 -9.51 -25.99 -13.34
N SER A 225 -8.19 -25.82 -13.45
CA SER A 225 -7.62 -25.12 -14.60
C SER A 225 -7.69 -25.92 -15.90
N ASN A 226 -7.51 -27.25 -15.87
CA ASN A 226 -7.57 -28.15 -17.03
C ASN A 226 -6.94 -27.62 -18.33
N LEU A 227 -5.89 -26.78 -18.23
CA LEU A 227 -5.44 -25.95 -19.35
C LEU A 227 -4.96 -26.78 -20.55
N ASN A 228 -4.40 -27.96 -20.30
CA ASN A 228 -3.93 -28.83 -21.38
C ASN A 228 -5.06 -29.36 -22.26
N ASP A 229 -6.28 -29.44 -21.73
CA ASP A 229 -7.45 -29.92 -22.47
C ASP A 229 -8.04 -28.85 -23.38
N TYR A 230 -7.77 -27.57 -23.08
CA TYR A 230 -8.32 -26.41 -23.79
C TYR A 230 -7.29 -25.68 -24.68
N TRP A 231 -6.05 -26.17 -24.73
CA TRP A 231 -4.95 -25.45 -25.39
C TRP A 231 -4.43 -26.21 -26.61
N ASP A 232 -5.03 -25.89 -27.76
CA ASP A 232 -4.64 -26.45 -29.05
C ASP A 232 -3.52 -25.62 -29.70
N GLU A 233 -2.36 -26.24 -29.96
CA GLU A 233 -1.22 -25.54 -30.55
C GLU A 233 -1.51 -24.99 -31.96
N GLU A 234 -2.45 -25.58 -32.70
CA GLU A 234 -2.80 -25.17 -34.07
C GLU A 234 -3.66 -23.89 -34.12
N MET A 235 -4.45 -23.62 -33.07
CA MET A 235 -5.35 -22.45 -33.01
C MET A 235 -4.64 -21.13 -32.67
N GLY A 236 -3.43 -21.21 -32.10
CA GLY A 236 -2.66 -20.06 -31.64
C GLY A 236 -3.09 -19.53 -30.27
N CYS A 237 -2.11 -19.03 -29.51
CA CYS A 237 -2.25 -18.74 -28.08
C CYS A 237 -3.31 -17.69 -27.72
N LYS A 238 -3.53 -16.66 -28.55
CA LYS A 238 -4.55 -15.62 -28.30
C LYS A 238 -5.98 -16.16 -28.39
N LEU A 239 -6.23 -17.03 -29.36
CA LEU A 239 -7.54 -17.67 -29.51
C LEU A 239 -7.77 -18.68 -28.40
N ASN A 240 -6.78 -19.51 -28.07
CA ASN A 240 -6.86 -20.44 -26.93
C ASN A 240 -7.19 -19.71 -25.62
N CYS A 241 -6.47 -18.63 -25.33
CA CYS A 241 -6.72 -17.80 -24.15
C CYS A 241 -8.15 -17.24 -24.15
N THR A 242 -8.61 -16.70 -25.28
CA THR A 242 -9.95 -16.13 -25.42
C THR A 242 -11.04 -17.18 -25.19
N PHE A 243 -10.93 -18.34 -25.85
CA PHE A 243 -11.88 -19.44 -25.68
C PHE A 243 -11.87 -20.01 -24.26
N TYR A 244 -10.69 -20.15 -23.66
CA TYR A 244 -10.58 -20.60 -22.28
C TYR A 244 -11.26 -19.63 -21.31
N VAL A 245 -10.99 -18.33 -21.43
CA VAL A 245 -11.65 -17.32 -20.58
C VAL A 245 -13.16 -17.33 -20.80
N GLN A 246 -13.63 -17.37 -22.04
CA GLN A 246 -15.07 -17.34 -22.34
C GLN A 246 -15.78 -18.62 -21.89
N SER A 247 -15.37 -19.77 -22.42
CA SER A 247 -16.08 -21.05 -22.32
C SER A 247 -15.79 -21.79 -21.02
N HIS A 248 -14.59 -21.64 -20.45
CA HIS A 248 -14.23 -22.33 -19.20
C HIS A 248 -14.45 -21.43 -17.98
N LEU A 249 -13.91 -20.20 -17.99
CA LEU A 249 -13.98 -19.36 -16.79
C LEU A 249 -15.32 -18.61 -16.64
N LEU A 250 -15.76 -17.89 -17.68
CA LEU A 250 -16.93 -16.99 -17.60
C LEU A 250 -18.28 -17.72 -17.73
N GLN A 251 -18.35 -18.80 -18.51
CA GLN A 251 -19.58 -19.61 -18.59
C GLN A 251 -19.89 -20.33 -17.27
N GLN A 252 -18.87 -20.83 -16.57
CA GLN A 252 -19.03 -21.49 -15.26
C GLN A 252 -19.33 -20.51 -14.13
N SER A 253 -18.94 -19.23 -14.28
CA SER A 253 -19.22 -18.20 -13.27
C SER A 253 -20.67 -17.72 -13.34
N GLN A 254 -21.41 -17.92 -12.26
CA GLN A 254 -22.78 -17.40 -12.09
C GLN A 254 -22.80 -15.88 -11.82
N SER A 255 -21.72 -15.35 -11.23
CA SER A 255 -21.55 -13.93 -10.94
C SER A 255 -20.53 -13.28 -11.89
N PRO A 256 -20.59 -11.94 -12.08
CA PRO A 256 -19.54 -11.19 -12.75
C PRO A 256 -18.17 -11.40 -12.11
N VAL A 257 -17.12 -11.35 -12.92
CA VAL A 257 -15.72 -11.51 -12.52
C VAL A 257 -15.01 -10.18 -12.71
N VAL A 258 -14.47 -9.62 -11.63
CA VAL A 258 -13.58 -8.46 -11.66
C VAL A 258 -12.14 -8.94 -11.74
N LEU A 259 -11.51 -8.74 -12.90
CA LEU A 259 -10.09 -9.00 -13.12
C LEU A 259 -9.32 -7.69 -12.97
N VAL A 260 -8.61 -7.57 -11.86
CA VAL A 260 -7.68 -6.49 -11.59
C VAL A 260 -6.28 -6.91 -11.98
N LEU A 261 -5.64 -6.12 -12.83
CA LEU A 261 -4.23 -6.24 -13.19
C LEU A 261 -3.47 -5.06 -12.59
N ASN A 262 -2.74 -5.31 -11.51
CA ASN A 262 -1.88 -4.33 -10.85
C ASN A 262 -0.50 -4.30 -11.46
N GLU A 263 0.07 -3.10 -11.47
CA GLU A 263 1.47 -2.86 -11.85
C GLU A 263 1.77 -3.42 -13.25
N VAL A 264 0.83 -3.21 -14.18
CA VAL A 264 1.02 -3.61 -15.59
C VAL A 264 2.18 -2.87 -16.25
N ASP A 265 2.73 -1.86 -15.57
CA ASP A 265 4.03 -1.25 -15.89
C ASP A 265 5.12 -2.28 -16.15
N ARG A 266 5.15 -3.40 -15.41
CA ARG A 266 6.16 -4.45 -15.65
C ARG A 266 6.10 -5.05 -17.05
N LEU A 267 4.92 -5.11 -17.66
CA LEU A 267 4.79 -5.64 -19.01
C LEU A 267 5.42 -4.70 -20.05
N PHE A 268 5.53 -3.41 -19.76
CA PHE A 268 6.17 -2.42 -20.64
C PHE A 268 7.66 -2.65 -20.84
N GLU A 269 8.33 -3.30 -19.88
CA GLU A 269 9.72 -3.78 -19.98
C GLU A 269 9.89 -4.82 -21.11
N TYR A 270 8.78 -5.40 -21.61
CA TYR A 270 8.72 -6.41 -22.68
C TYR A 270 7.79 -5.96 -23.82
N PRO A 271 8.24 -5.05 -24.72
CA PRO A 271 7.36 -4.38 -25.69
C PRO A 271 6.57 -5.32 -26.62
N HIS A 272 7.17 -6.45 -27.04
CA HIS A 272 6.50 -7.44 -27.90
C HIS A 272 5.34 -8.13 -27.18
N ILE A 273 5.54 -8.51 -25.90
CA ILE A 273 4.49 -9.07 -25.05
C ILE A 273 3.42 -8.03 -24.78
N ALA A 274 3.81 -6.82 -24.36
CA ALA A 274 2.87 -5.75 -24.03
C ALA A 274 1.93 -5.46 -25.21
N SER A 275 2.47 -5.27 -26.41
CA SER A 275 1.67 -4.96 -27.60
C SER A 275 0.58 -6.01 -27.85
N GLU A 276 0.95 -7.29 -27.84
CA GLU A 276 0.00 -8.38 -28.12
C GLU A 276 -0.97 -8.63 -26.97
N PHE A 277 -0.49 -8.58 -25.72
CA PHE A 277 -1.31 -8.78 -24.53
C PHE A 277 -2.36 -7.69 -24.36
N PHE A 278 -1.98 -6.42 -24.52
CA PHE A 278 -2.91 -5.31 -24.39
C PHE A 278 -3.92 -5.28 -25.56
N ALA A 279 -3.51 -5.67 -26.77
CA ALA A 279 -4.45 -5.87 -27.88
C ALA A 279 -5.51 -6.94 -27.55
N LEU A 280 -5.12 -8.02 -26.88
CA LEU A 280 -6.05 -9.05 -26.43
C LEU A 280 -7.05 -8.50 -25.41
N LEU A 281 -6.60 -7.78 -24.37
CA LEU A 281 -7.50 -7.18 -23.38
C LEU A 281 -8.50 -6.19 -24.01
N ARG A 282 -8.05 -5.40 -24.98
CA ARG A 282 -8.94 -4.52 -25.76
C ARG A 282 -10.01 -5.33 -26.49
N SER A 283 -9.63 -6.42 -27.15
CA SER A 283 -10.57 -7.26 -27.90
C SER A 283 -11.67 -7.84 -26.99
N TRP A 284 -11.34 -8.26 -25.78
CA TRP A 284 -12.30 -8.75 -24.79
C TRP A 284 -13.30 -7.66 -24.36
N TYR A 285 -12.81 -6.44 -24.12
CA TYR A 285 -13.66 -5.28 -23.82
C TYR A 285 -14.61 -4.93 -24.98
N GLU A 286 -14.15 -5.03 -26.23
CA GLU A 286 -14.96 -4.78 -27.42
C GLU A 286 -16.00 -5.90 -27.62
N GLN A 287 -15.65 -7.17 -27.39
CA GLN A 287 -16.58 -8.30 -27.45
C GLN A 287 -17.72 -8.18 -26.43
N ALA A 288 -17.43 -7.66 -25.23
CA ALA A 288 -18.44 -7.44 -24.19
C ALA A 288 -19.55 -6.44 -24.59
N ARG A 289 -19.44 -5.75 -25.73
CA ARG A 289 -20.49 -4.87 -26.24
C ARG A 289 -21.72 -5.62 -26.76
N TYR A 290 -21.55 -6.87 -27.17
CA TYR A 290 -22.64 -7.66 -27.77
C TYR A 290 -22.72 -9.10 -27.24
N ASP A 291 -21.66 -9.64 -26.61
CA ASP A 291 -21.67 -10.99 -26.05
C ASP A 291 -21.98 -10.98 -24.53
N ALA A 292 -23.06 -11.66 -24.13
CA ALA A 292 -23.52 -11.72 -22.75
C ALA A 292 -22.57 -12.47 -21.78
N THR A 293 -21.72 -13.36 -22.30
CA THR A 293 -20.69 -14.04 -21.51
C THR A 293 -19.56 -13.06 -21.19
N TRP A 294 -19.08 -12.32 -22.19
CA TRP A 294 -18.05 -11.28 -22.01
C TRP A 294 -18.55 -10.11 -21.18
N GLN A 295 -19.85 -9.81 -21.21
CA GLN A 295 -20.49 -8.87 -20.30
C GLN A 295 -20.35 -9.24 -18.81
N LYS A 296 -19.94 -10.47 -18.45
CA LYS A 296 -19.63 -10.85 -17.06
C LYS A 296 -18.24 -10.40 -16.62
N LEU A 297 -17.32 -10.12 -17.55
CA LEU A 297 -15.98 -9.65 -17.21
C LEU A 297 -15.99 -8.15 -16.86
N ARG A 298 -15.26 -7.75 -15.83
CA ARG A 298 -14.94 -6.36 -15.48
C ARG A 298 -13.42 -6.23 -15.45
N LEU A 299 -12.86 -5.38 -16.29
CA LEU A 299 -11.41 -5.19 -16.37
C LEU A 299 -11.00 -3.96 -15.56
N VAL A 300 -9.97 -4.09 -14.74
CA VAL A 300 -9.36 -2.98 -14.00
C VAL A 300 -7.85 -3.01 -14.24
N LEU A 301 -7.33 -1.96 -14.89
CA LEU A 301 -5.90 -1.82 -15.18
C LEU A 301 -5.31 -0.74 -14.29
N VAL A 302 -4.23 -1.06 -13.58
CA VAL A 302 -3.59 -0.15 -12.62
C VAL A 302 -2.13 0.05 -13.02
N TYR A 303 -1.75 1.29 -13.30
CA TYR A 303 -0.42 1.61 -13.83
C TYR A 303 0.05 3.02 -13.48
N SER A 304 1.35 3.26 -13.62
CA SER A 304 1.99 4.56 -13.40
C SER A 304 2.47 5.20 -14.71
N THR A 305 2.78 4.37 -15.71
CA THR A 305 3.40 4.69 -17.00
C THR A 305 4.78 5.33 -16.91
N GLU A 306 5.62 4.84 -15.98
CA GLU A 306 7.00 5.35 -15.80
C GLU A 306 7.86 5.12 -17.05
N GLU A 307 7.60 4.04 -17.78
CA GLU A 307 8.23 3.74 -19.06
C GLU A 307 7.34 4.24 -20.21
N TYR A 308 7.93 5.06 -21.09
CA TYR A 308 7.26 5.50 -22.31
C TYR A 308 7.26 4.35 -23.32
N VAL A 309 6.15 3.61 -23.39
CA VAL A 309 5.95 2.64 -24.47
C VAL A 309 5.16 3.27 -25.58
N THR A 310 5.71 3.20 -26.79
CA THR A 310 5.00 3.48 -28.05
C THR A 310 4.00 2.35 -28.33
N LEU A 311 3.02 2.16 -27.45
CA LEU A 311 1.90 1.30 -27.76
C LEU A 311 1.10 1.91 -28.89
N ASN A 312 0.74 1.09 -29.87
CA ASN A 312 -0.14 1.55 -30.94
C ASN A 312 -1.46 2.02 -30.31
N ILE A 313 -1.73 3.33 -30.44
CA ILE A 313 -2.87 4.02 -29.83
C ILE A 313 -4.17 3.29 -30.19
N ASN A 314 -4.28 2.73 -31.39
CA ASN A 314 -5.50 2.08 -31.87
C ASN A 314 -5.62 0.61 -31.47
N ARG A 315 -4.60 0.01 -30.85
CA ARG A 315 -4.59 -1.41 -30.49
C ARG A 315 -4.58 -1.64 -28.98
N SER A 316 -4.20 -0.66 -28.17
CA SER A 316 -4.15 -0.81 -26.72
C SER A 316 -5.47 -0.42 -26.03
N PRO A 317 -5.73 -0.89 -24.79
CA PRO A 317 -6.90 -0.50 -24.02
C PRO A 317 -6.72 0.87 -23.34
N PHE A 318 -5.57 1.53 -23.49
CA PHE A 318 -5.23 2.74 -22.75
C PHE A 318 -5.88 4.04 -23.26
N ASN A 319 -6.74 3.96 -24.29
CA ASN A 319 -7.57 5.05 -24.79
C ASN A 319 -9.08 4.77 -24.73
N ILE A 320 -9.50 3.67 -24.12
CA ILE A 320 -10.91 3.25 -23.99
C ILE A 320 -11.28 2.99 -22.52
N GLY A 321 -12.57 2.85 -22.22
CA GLY A 321 -13.04 2.69 -20.83
C GLY A 321 -12.82 3.95 -19.98
N LEU A 322 -13.18 3.88 -18.70
CA LEU A 322 -13.15 5.00 -17.77
C LEU A 322 -11.71 5.30 -17.31
N PRO A 323 -11.13 6.48 -17.64
CA PRO A 323 -9.84 6.90 -17.10
C PRO A 323 -10.02 7.51 -15.70
N ILE A 324 -9.31 6.95 -14.73
CA ILE A 324 -9.19 7.49 -13.37
C ILE A 324 -7.76 7.97 -13.17
N ARG A 325 -7.61 9.26 -12.89
CA ARG A 325 -6.33 9.85 -12.50
C ARG A 325 -6.41 10.26 -11.03
N LEU A 326 -5.47 9.77 -10.22
CA LEU A 326 -5.41 10.19 -8.82
C LEU A 326 -4.65 11.51 -8.71
N CYS A 327 -5.33 12.49 -8.13
CA CYS A 327 -4.77 13.79 -7.79
C CYS A 327 -4.12 13.79 -6.40
N GLU A 328 -3.34 14.84 -6.17
CA GLU A 328 -2.85 15.23 -4.85
C GLU A 328 -4.01 15.61 -3.93
N PHE A 329 -3.76 15.52 -2.62
CA PHE A 329 -4.69 15.97 -1.61
C PHE A 329 -4.85 17.49 -1.61
N THR A 330 -6.07 17.95 -1.37
CA THR A 330 -6.37 19.34 -1.03
C THR A 330 -5.91 19.66 0.38
N GLN A 331 -5.86 20.95 0.72
CA GLN A 331 -5.55 21.38 2.08
C GLN A 331 -6.53 20.80 3.11
N GLU A 332 -7.83 20.84 2.82
CA GLU A 332 -8.88 20.28 3.68
C GLU A 332 -8.66 18.77 3.94
N GLN A 333 -8.24 18.02 2.91
CA GLN A 333 -7.92 16.60 3.03
C GLN A 333 -6.68 16.34 3.88
N VAL A 334 -5.68 17.22 3.83
CA VAL A 334 -4.48 17.14 4.69
C VAL A 334 -4.84 17.45 6.14
N GLU A 335 -5.71 18.44 6.38
CA GLU A 335 -6.19 18.81 7.72
C GLU A 335 -7.03 17.71 8.36
N ASP A 336 -7.97 17.11 7.62
CA ASP A 336 -8.72 15.93 8.06
C ASP A 336 -7.78 14.75 8.39
N LEU A 337 -6.77 14.51 7.55
CA LEU A 337 -5.78 13.46 7.83
C LEU A 337 -4.95 13.78 9.07
N ALA A 338 -4.54 15.03 9.28
CA ALA A 338 -3.80 15.47 10.46
C ALA A 338 -4.63 15.27 11.74
N GLN A 339 -5.92 15.60 11.70
CA GLN A 339 -6.83 15.37 12.81
C GLN A 339 -6.94 13.87 13.14
N ARG A 340 -7.03 13.00 12.13
CA ARG A 340 -7.03 11.54 12.32
C ARG A 340 -5.74 11.03 12.97
N HIS A 341 -4.62 11.72 12.73
CA HIS A 341 -3.33 11.45 13.39
C HIS A 341 -3.19 12.09 14.80
N GLY A 342 -4.23 12.75 15.30
CA GLY A 342 -4.24 13.38 16.63
C GLY A 342 -3.53 14.73 16.69
N LEU A 343 -3.29 15.36 15.54
CA LEU A 343 -2.66 16.68 15.45
C LEU A 343 -3.73 17.78 15.41
N ASP A 344 -3.53 18.82 16.21
CA ASP A 344 -4.43 19.98 16.26
C ASP A 344 -4.02 21.02 15.20
N TRP A 345 -4.42 20.78 13.95
CA TRP A 345 -4.14 21.64 12.79
C TRP A 345 -5.33 22.51 12.38
N ILE A 346 -6.24 22.81 13.33
CA ILE A 346 -7.48 23.57 13.08
C ILE A 346 -7.19 24.95 12.46
N SER A 347 -6.01 25.52 12.73
CA SER A 347 -5.62 26.83 12.18
C SER A 347 -5.28 26.81 10.69
N GLY A 348 -5.01 25.63 10.11
CA GLY A 348 -4.56 25.44 8.73
C GLY A 348 -3.17 25.98 8.41
N LYS A 349 -2.44 26.56 9.37
CA LYS A 349 -1.08 27.09 9.12
C LYS A 349 -0.09 25.98 8.88
N GLU A 350 -0.19 24.92 9.66
CA GLU A 350 0.68 23.74 9.61
C GLU A 350 0.48 22.96 8.32
N SER A 351 -0.77 22.80 7.86
CA SER A 351 -1.10 22.16 6.58
C SER A 351 -0.51 22.94 5.41
N VAL A 352 -0.66 24.27 5.39
CA VAL A 352 -0.03 25.14 4.37
C VAL A 352 1.49 25.03 4.40
N GLN A 353 2.11 25.04 5.59
CA GLN A 353 3.57 24.91 5.72
C GLN A 353 4.07 23.57 5.19
N LEU A 354 3.45 22.46 5.57
CA LEU A 354 3.83 21.14 5.07
C LEU A 354 3.61 21.03 3.56
N MET A 355 2.44 21.46 3.07
CA MET A 355 2.12 21.41 1.64
C MET A 355 2.99 22.35 0.80
N SER A 356 3.53 23.43 1.36
CA SER A 356 4.51 24.27 0.67
C SER A 356 5.78 23.49 0.31
N LEU A 357 6.15 22.49 1.12
CA LEU A 357 7.29 21.62 0.88
C LEU A 357 6.94 20.42 -0.02
N VAL A 358 5.92 19.63 0.34
CA VAL A 358 5.67 18.33 -0.30
C VAL A 358 4.47 18.30 -1.25
N GLY A 359 3.82 19.45 -1.46
CA GLY A 359 2.53 19.53 -2.16
C GLY A 359 1.45 18.73 -1.42
N GLY A 360 0.46 18.23 -2.15
CA GLY A 360 -0.55 17.31 -1.60
C GLY A 360 -0.19 15.84 -1.82
N HIS A 361 1.09 15.48 -1.90
CA HIS A 361 1.49 14.11 -2.23
C HIS A 361 1.05 13.12 -1.13
N PRO A 362 0.15 12.15 -1.39
CA PRO A 362 -0.48 11.34 -0.34
C PRO A 362 0.48 10.61 0.58
N TYR A 363 1.50 9.95 0.03
CA TYR A 363 2.51 9.25 0.83
C TYR A 363 3.40 10.20 1.64
N LEU A 364 3.91 11.30 1.06
CA LEU A 364 4.76 12.25 1.78
C LEU A 364 4.01 12.92 2.93
N ILE A 365 2.75 13.32 2.69
CA ILE A 365 1.86 13.82 3.75
C ILE A 365 1.68 12.76 4.84
N ARG A 366 1.30 11.54 4.48
CA ARG A 366 1.06 10.48 5.49
C ARG A 366 2.32 10.12 6.27
N MET A 367 3.50 10.13 5.62
CA MET A 367 4.80 9.98 6.29
C MET A 367 5.02 11.10 7.30
N ALA A 368 4.87 12.37 6.91
CA ALA A 368 5.04 13.47 7.85
C ALA A 368 4.08 13.38 9.04
N LEU A 369 2.79 13.17 8.79
CA LEU A 369 1.79 13.09 9.85
C LEU A 369 2.02 11.89 10.78
N TYR A 370 2.52 10.76 10.25
CA TYR A 370 2.95 9.63 11.07
C TYR A 370 4.08 10.02 12.03
N TYR A 371 5.15 10.66 11.52
CA TYR A 371 6.27 11.07 12.37
C TYR A 371 5.87 12.16 13.37
N LEU A 372 5.03 13.12 12.98
CA LEU A 372 4.55 14.18 13.88
C LEU A 372 3.59 13.66 14.96
N GLY A 373 2.76 12.67 14.63
CA GLY A 373 1.78 12.10 15.57
C GLY A 373 2.38 11.02 16.49
N CYS A 374 3.36 10.25 16.00
CA CYS A 374 3.93 9.11 16.74
C CYS A 374 5.22 9.46 17.49
N LEU A 375 6.03 10.36 16.93
CA LEU A 375 7.34 10.73 17.45
C LEU A 375 7.28 12.18 17.91
N ASP A 376 8.00 12.51 18.99
CA ASP A 376 8.01 13.87 19.55
C ASP A 376 8.87 14.82 18.69
N ILE A 377 8.64 14.82 17.37
CA ILE A 377 9.29 15.67 16.36
C ILE A 377 8.34 16.82 16.03
N THR A 378 8.87 18.03 15.95
CA THR A 378 8.08 19.22 15.59
C THR A 378 8.09 19.45 14.07
N LEU A 379 7.04 20.11 13.55
CA LEU A 379 6.96 20.45 12.12
C LEU A 379 8.18 21.25 11.63
N PRO A 380 8.69 22.28 12.35
CA PRO A 380 9.90 22.99 11.93
C PRO A 380 11.13 22.10 11.80
N GLN A 381 11.34 21.16 12.74
CA GLN A 381 12.45 20.21 12.69
C GLN A 381 12.33 19.28 11.48
N LEU A 382 11.13 18.72 11.25
CA LEU A 382 10.85 17.86 10.11
C LEU A 382 11.15 18.56 8.77
N LEU A 383 10.72 19.83 8.63
CA LEU A 383 10.96 20.62 7.43
C LEU A 383 12.46 20.90 7.21
N GLN A 384 13.22 21.16 8.28
CA GLN A 384 14.67 21.37 8.20
C GLN A 384 15.43 20.10 7.79
N GLU A 385 15.01 18.94 8.29
CA GLU A 385 15.67 17.65 8.01
C GLU A 385 15.13 16.95 6.75
N ALA A 386 14.17 17.54 6.05
CA ALA A 386 13.43 16.88 4.97
C ALA A 386 14.30 16.34 3.82
N ILE A 387 15.41 17.02 3.52
CA ILE A 387 16.38 16.63 2.48
C ILE A 387 17.67 16.02 3.04
N ALA A 388 17.77 15.84 4.37
CA ALA A 388 18.95 15.28 5.00
C ALA A 388 19.10 13.78 4.68
N ASP A 389 20.34 13.26 4.72
CA ASP A 389 20.64 11.85 4.42
C ASP A 389 20.02 10.86 5.43
N GLY A 390 19.46 11.35 6.55
CA GLY A 390 18.68 10.60 7.53
C GLY A 390 17.22 11.04 7.66
N GLY A 391 16.76 11.97 6.81
CA GLY A 391 15.42 12.51 6.87
C GLY A 391 14.34 11.50 6.49
N ILE A 392 13.09 11.76 6.92
CA ILE A 392 11.95 10.84 6.74
C ILE A 392 11.60 10.54 5.28
N TYR A 393 12.06 11.37 4.33
CA TYR A 393 11.82 11.22 2.91
C TYR A 393 12.98 10.57 2.15
N ARG A 394 14.06 10.19 2.83
CA ARG A 394 15.29 9.65 2.21
C ARG A 394 14.99 8.52 1.22
N ASP A 395 14.30 7.47 1.67
CA ASP A 395 14.06 6.28 0.83
C ASP A 395 13.22 6.59 -0.40
N HIS A 396 12.28 7.53 -0.26
CA HIS A 396 11.46 8.02 -1.37
C HIS A 396 12.31 8.74 -2.41
N LEU A 397 13.13 9.71 -1.97
CA LEU A 397 14.01 10.49 -2.83
C LEU A 397 15.11 9.64 -3.47
N TRP A 398 15.67 8.70 -2.72
CA TRP A 398 16.72 7.79 -3.18
C TRP A 398 16.27 6.90 -4.34
N ARG A 399 15.02 6.40 -4.30
CA ARG A 399 14.46 5.60 -5.41
C ARG A 399 14.40 6.40 -6.71
N TYR A 400 14.01 7.66 -6.65
CA TYR A 400 14.00 8.54 -7.82
C TYR A 400 15.41 8.87 -8.30
N TRP A 401 16.34 9.09 -7.36
CA TRP A 401 17.74 9.29 -7.68
C TRP A 401 18.34 8.14 -8.48
N LEU A 402 18.15 6.90 -8.04
CA LEU A 402 18.63 5.70 -8.77
C LEU A 402 18.06 5.64 -10.19
N LYS A 403 16.76 5.89 -10.37
CA LYS A 403 16.13 5.88 -11.69
C LYS A 403 16.66 6.97 -12.62
N LEU A 404 16.89 8.17 -12.10
CA LEU A 404 17.46 9.25 -12.89
C LEU A 404 18.92 8.95 -13.26
N GLN A 405 19.68 8.32 -12.37
CA GLN A 405 21.04 7.89 -12.64
C GLN A 405 21.11 6.85 -13.79
N ASP A 406 20.16 5.92 -13.85
CA ASP A 406 20.03 4.94 -14.93
C ASP A 406 19.65 5.58 -16.29
N GLN A 407 19.11 6.81 -16.29
CA GLN A 407 18.62 7.51 -17.49
C GLN A 407 19.21 8.93 -17.59
N PRO A 408 20.46 9.08 -18.08
CA PRO A 408 21.18 10.35 -18.04
C PRO A 408 20.51 11.49 -18.83
N ASN A 409 19.82 11.19 -19.93
CA ASN A 409 19.06 12.19 -20.68
C ASN A 409 17.87 12.72 -19.87
N LEU A 410 17.14 11.83 -19.19
CA LEU A 410 16.03 12.19 -18.32
C LEU A 410 16.50 13.00 -17.10
N ALA A 411 17.66 12.65 -16.54
CA ALA A 411 18.30 13.41 -15.47
C ALA A 411 18.66 14.85 -15.89
N LYS A 412 19.22 15.02 -17.09
CA LYS A 412 19.53 16.35 -17.65
C LYS A 412 18.26 17.18 -17.85
N ALA A 413 17.24 16.60 -18.50
CA ALA A 413 15.94 17.24 -18.68
C ALA A 413 15.33 17.67 -17.33
N TYR A 414 15.45 16.83 -16.29
CA TYR A 414 14.95 17.18 -14.98
C TYR A 414 15.78 18.27 -14.28
N ALA A 415 17.10 18.27 -14.46
CA ALA A 415 17.99 19.31 -13.93
C ALA A 415 17.60 20.70 -14.48
N GLU A 416 17.25 20.78 -15.77
CA GLU A 416 16.76 22.01 -16.41
C GLU A 416 15.46 22.52 -15.77
N VAL A 417 14.51 21.62 -15.49
CA VAL A 417 13.25 21.95 -14.79
C VAL A 417 13.52 22.46 -13.37
N VAL A 418 14.42 21.80 -12.64
CA VAL A 418 14.76 22.17 -11.26
C VAL A 418 15.50 23.51 -11.18
N ALA A 419 16.33 23.81 -12.17
CA ALA A 419 17.04 25.10 -12.28
C ALA A 419 16.11 26.29 -12.62
N ALA A 420 14.80 26.06 -12.76
CA ALA A 420 13.80 27.06 -13.14
C ALA A 420 14.13 27.79 -14.45
N GLN A 421 14.94 27.18 -15.31
CA GLN A 421 15.12 27.67 -16.67
C GLN A 421 13.80 27.41 -17.39
N SER A 422 13.29 28.41 -18.11
CA SER A 422 12.06 28.30 -18.89
C SER A 422 12.29 27.38 -20.09
N VAL A 423 12.32 26.07 -19.86
CA VAL A 423 12.67 25.08 -20.88
C VAL A 423 11.42 24.42 -21.42
N SER A 424 11.30 24.44 -22.74
CA SER A 424 10.43 23.55 -23.48
C SER A 424 11.07 22.17 -23.48
N LEU A 425 10.64 21.30 -22.57
CA LEU A 425 11.06 19.90 -22.58
C LEU A 425 10.62 19.17 -23.84
N HIS A 426 11.39 18.18 -24.26
CA HIS A 426 10.94 17.26 -25.29
C HIS A 426 9.67 16.51 -24.81
N PRO A 427 8.62 16.32 -25.64
CA PRO A 427 7.36 15.73 -25.19
C PRO A 427 7.48 14.36 -24.51
N ILE A 428 8.43 13.52 -24.96
CA ILE A 428 8.68 12.20 -24.38
C ILE A 428 9.25 12.33 -22.95
N GLU A 429 10.23 13.21 -22.74
CA GLU A 429 10.85 13.44 -21.43
C GLU A 429 9.86 14.07 -20.46
N ALA A 430 9.07 15.04 -20.93
CA ALA A 430 7.99 15.64 -20.14
C ALA A 430 6.97 14.57 -19.70
N TYR A 431 6.59 13.66 -20.60
CA TYR A 431 5.69 12.56 -20.27
C TYR A 431 6.29 11.60 -19.24
N GLN A 432 7.56 11.22 -19.40
CA GLN A 432 8.25 10.32 -18.47
C GLN A 432 8.38 10.95 -17.08
N LEU A 433 8.80 12.21 -16.99
CA LEU A 433 8.91 12.93 -15.72
C LEU A 433 7.55 13.13 -15.04
N ASP A 434 6.48 13.42 -15.79
CA ASP A 434 5.13 13.54 -15.24
C ASP A 434 4.63 12.18 -14.73
N SER A 435 4.88 11.11 -15.49
CA SER A 435 4.45 9.75 -15.13
C SER A 435 5.23 9.17 -13.94
N LEU A 436 6.50 9.54 -13.78
CA LEU A 436 7.27 9.31 -12.55
C LEU A 436 6.73 10.12 -11.36
N GLY A 437 5.99 11.20 -11.63
CA GLY A 437 5.50 12.13 -10.60
C GLY A 437 6.53 13.15 -10.16
N LEU A 438 7.60 13.39 -10.92
CA LEU A 438 8.65 14.37 -10.58
C LEU A 438 8.29 15.80 -10.97
N ILE A 439 7.46 15.95 -12.02
CA ILE A 439 6.97 17.25 -12.48
C ILE A 439 5.44 17.33 -12.45
N ARG A 440 4.95 18.55 -12.60
CA ARG A 440 3.57 18.90 -12.95
C ARG A 440 3.58 19.99 -14.01
N THR A 441 2.60 19.98 -14.90
CA THR A 441 2.49 21.00 -15.96
C THR A 441 1.49 22.07 -15.54
N LEU A 442 1.97 23.30 -15.36
CA LEU A 442 1.15 24.49 -15.05
C LEU A 442 1.31 25.49 -16.19
N ALA A 443 0.20 25.89 -16.82
CA ALA A 443 0.19 26.83 -17.95
C ALA A 443 1.24 26.47 -19.05
N SER A 444 1.29 25.18 -19.42
CA SER A 444 2.23 24.61 -20.40
C SER A 444 3.72 24.69 -20.02
N ARG A 445 4.03 24.96 -18.74
CA ARG A 445 5.41 24.92 -18.23
C ARG A 445 5.58 23.73 -17.29
N PRO A 446 6.62 22.90 -17.50
CA PRO A 446 6.97 21.85 -16.56
C PRO A 446 7.60 22.50 -15.33
N LEU A 447 7.04 22.20 -14.15
CA LEU A 447 7.60 22.62 -12.86
C LEU A 447 7.87 21.38 -12.01
N PRO A 448 8.85 21.41 -11.10
CA PRO A 448 8.96 20.38 -10.07
C PRO A 448 7.61 20.21 -9.37
N ARG A 449 7.22 18.96 -9.13
CA ARG A 449 5.90 18.66 -8.54
C ARG A 449 5.74 19.32 -7.16
N CYS A 450 6.79 19.26 -6.36
CA CYS A 450 6.85 19.89 -5.06
C CYS A 450 8.26 20.46 -4.78
N GLU A 451 8.33 21.32 -3.77
CA GLU A 451 9.56 22.01 -3.37
C GLU A 451 10.62 21.05 -2.82
N LEU A 452 10.20 19.98 -2.14
CA LEU A 452 11.09 18.92 -1.66
C LEU A 452 11.94 18.37 -2.81
N TYR A 453 11.32 18.10 -3.95
CA TYR A 453 12.04 17.59 -5.11
C TYR A 453 12.98 18.64 -5.70
N ARG A 454 12.53 19.91 -5.80
CA ARG A 454 13.37 21.01 -6.28
C ARG A 454 14.63 21.17 -5.43
N LEU A 455 14.50 21.16 -4.11
CA LEU A 455 15.63 21.31 -3.18
C LEU A 455 16.57 20.10 -3.23
N TYR A 456 16.05 18.89 -3.14
CA TYR A 456 16.86 17.67 -3.12
C TYR A 456 17.60 17.46 -4.44
N PHE A 457 16.87 17.45 -5.56
CA PHE A 457 17.49 17.22 -6.87
C PHE A 457 18.30 18.41 -7.36
N GLY A 458 18.01 19.62 -6.88
CA GLY A 458 18.86 20.78 -7.12
C GLY A 458 20.25 20.62 -6.52
N LYS A 459 20.38 19.94 -5.36
CA LYS A 459 21.69 19.61 -4.77
C LYS A 459 22.37 18.45 -5.49
N GLN A 460 21.62 17.39 -5.81
CA GLN A 460 22.20 16.16 -6.35
C GLN A 460 22.56 16.26 -7.84
N LEU A 461 21.71 16.88 -8.67
CA LEU A 461 21.92 16.94 -10.12
C LEU A 461 23.02 17.92 -10.52
N THR A 462 23.34 18.94 -9.71
CA THR A 462 24.53 19.79 -9.92
C THR A 462 25.85 19.02 -9.80
N THR A 463 25.81 17.78 -9.25
CA THR A 463 26.99 16.92 -9.17
C THR A 463 27.16 16.02 -10.41
N LEU A 464 26.12 15.90 -11.26
CA LEU A 464 26.09 15.03 -12.45
C LEU A 464 26.26 15.78 -13.79
N VAL A 465 26.01 17.09 -13.81
CA VAL A 465 26.20 17.99 -14.95
C VAL A 465 27.45 18.80 -14.71
#